data_AF-A0A7V4WG34-F1
#
_entry.id   AF-A0A7V4WG34-F1
#
_cell.length_a   1.000
_cell.length_b   1.000
_cell.length_c   1.000
_cell.angle_alpha   90.00
_cell.angle_beta   90.00
_cell.angle_gamma   90.00
#
_symmetry.space_group_name_H-M   'P 1'
#
loop_
_entity.id
_entity.type
_entity.pdbx_description
1 polymer ?
#
loop_
_entity_poly.entity_id
_entity_poly.type
_entity_poly.pdbx_seq_one_letter_code
_entity_poly.pdbx_strand_id
1 'polypeptide(L)'
;MKTIYLVRHAKSSWKYPDLDDFERPLNKRGRKNAPFMGTILKKLKVAPDLIISSPANRAAATARIIANKIRYPLEKIRYSENIYEFSANVLIHFIQQIDDDANKVMVVSHNPALTDLAN
;
A
#
# COMPACT_ATOMS: atom_id res chain seq x y z
N MET A 1 -16.50 14.00 5.03
CA MET A 1 -15.76 13.11 5.95
C MET A 1 -14.60 12.50 5.18
N LYS A 2 -13.37 12.63 5.68
CA LYS A 2 -12.17 12.01 5.09
C LYS A 2 -12.08 10.55 5.50
N THR A 3 -11.49 9.70 4.66
CA THR A 3 -11.28 8.26 4.93
C THR A 3 -9.90 7.83 4.48
N ILE A 4 -9.17 7.17 5.38
CA ILE A 4 -7.87 6.57 5.08
C ILE A 4 -7.99 5.05 5.13
N TYR A 5 -7.60 4.38 4.06
CA TYR A 5 -7.44 2.92 4.01
C TYR A 5 -5.97 2.57 4.18
N LEU A 6 -5.64 1.93 5.29
CA LEU A 6 -4.28 1.48 5.60
C LEU A 6 -4.09 0.04 5.10
N VAL A 7 -3.11 -0.16 4.22
CA VAL A 7 -2.82 -1.47 3.63
C VAL A 7 -1.35 -1.80 3.83
N ARG A 8 -1.06 -2.81 4.64
CA ARG A 8 0.29 -3.38 4.68
C ARG A 8 0.54 -4.19 3.41
N HIS A 9 1.73 -4.08 2.84
CA HIS A 9 2.13 -4.93 1.72
C HIS A 9 1.93 -6.43 2.03
N ALA A 10 1.65 -7.21 0.98
CA ALA A 10 1.52 -8.65 1.10
C ALA A 10 2.88 -9.32 1.37
N LYS A 11 2.86 -10.60 1.77
CA LYS A 11 4.07 -11.29 2.24
C LYS A 11 5.19 -11.31 1.17
N SER A 12 6.36 -10.80 1.52
CA SER A 12 7.56 -10.77 0.68
C SER A 12 8.37 -12.07 0.74
N SER A 13 9.26 -12.22 -0.24
CA SER A 13 10.22 -13.32 -0.35
C SER A 13 11.48 -13.03 0.47
N TRP A 14 12.08 -14.09 0.98
CA TRP A 14 13.44 -14.12 1.54
C TRP A 14 14.34 -15.10 0.77
N LYS A 15 13.85 -15.63 -0.37
CA LYS A 15 14.53 -16.68 -1.14
C LYS A 15 15.79 -16.17 -1.88
N TYR A 16 15.93 -14.86 -2.02
CA TYR A 16 17.02 -14.23 -2.76
C TYR A 16 17.85 -13.43 -1.75
N PRO A 17 18.90 -14.03 -1.18
CA PRO A 17 19.71 -13.38 -0.15
C PRO A 17 20.51 -12.18 -0.71
N ASP A 18 20.79 -12.19 -2.01
CA ASP A 18 21.56 -11.14 -2.69
C ASP A 18 20.73 -9.91 -3.09
N LEU A 19 19.41 -9.93 -2.83
CA LEU A 19 18.55 -8.77 -3.11
C LEU A 19 18.49 -7.85 -1.90
N ASP A 20 18.67 -6.56 -2.15
CA ASP A 20 18.40 -5.51 -1.17
C ASP A 20 16.95 -5.56 -0.69
N ASP A 21 16.70 -5.10 0.54
CA ASP A 21 15.36 -5.18 1.13
C ASP A 21 14.30 -4.56 0.22
N PHE A 22 14.63 -3.40 -0.37
CA PHE A 22 13.78 -2.64 -1.28
C PHE A 22 13.32 -3.47 -2.49
N GLU A 23 14.21 -4.29 -3.03
CA GLU A 23 13.99 -5.08 -4.24
C GLU A 23 13.21 -6.38 -3.99
N ARG A 24 13.03 -6.76 -2.73
CA ARG A 24 12.41 -8.04 -2.37
C ARG A 24 11.01 -8.18 -2.97
N PRO A 25 10.76 -9.21 -3.79
CA PRO A 25 9.47 -9.41 -4.42
C PRO A 25 8.46 -10.04 -3.46
N LEU A 26 7.18 -10.06 -3.85
CA LEU A 26 6.17 -10.89 -3.19
C LEU A 26 6.52 -12.38 -3.29
N ASN A 27 6.25 -13.14 -2.22
CA ASN A 27 6.36 -14.61 -2.26
C ASN A 27 5.06 -15.27 -2.77
N LYS A 28 5.03 -16.61 -2.85
CA LYS A 28 3.86 -17.38 -3.30
C LYS A 28 2.59 -17.05 -2.52
N ARG A 29 2.68 -16.91 -1.19
CA ARG A 29 1.56 -16.51 -0.32
C ARG A 29 1.15 -15.06 -0.58
N GLY A 30 2.09 -14.14 -0.75
CA GLY A 30 1.82 -12.75 -1.06
C GLY A 30 1.06 -12.59 -2.37
N ARG A 31 1.49 -13.30 -3.43
CA ARG A 31 0.84 -13.31 -4.74
C ARG A 31 -0.58 -13.92 -4.73
N LYS A 32 -0.90 -14.79 -3.77
CA LYS A 32 -2.25 -15.31 -3.55
C LYS A 32 -3.12 -14.35 -2.70
N ASN A 33 -2.53 -13.77 -1.66
CA ASN A 33 -3.26 -12.96 -0.69
C ASN A 33 -3.62 -11.57 -1.21
N ALA A 34 -2.75 -10.92 -2.01
CA ALA A 34 -3.06 -9.59 -2.55
C ALA A 34 -4.30 -9.60 -3.47
N PRO A 35 -4.46 -10.53 -4.44
CA PRO A 35 -5.68 -10.60 -5.24
C PRO A 35 -6.93 -10.97 -4.43
N PHE A 36 -6.77 -11.83 -3.41
CA PHE A 36 -7.85 -12.20 -2.50
C PHE A 36 -8.37 -10.99 -1.73
N MET A 37 -7.47 -10.20 -1.13
CA MET A 37 -7.85 -8.96 -0.46
C MET A 37 -8.43 -7.93 -1.41
N GLY A 38 -7.87 -7.76 -2.61
CA GLY A 38 -8.47 -6.90 -3.63
C GLY A 38 -9.91 -7.29 -3.97
N THR A 39 -10.23 -8.59 -3.96
CA THR A 39 -11.60 -9.09 -4.18
C THR A 39 -12.53 -8.74 -3.02
N ILE A 40 -12.04 -8.85 -1.78
CA ILE A 40 -12.80 -8.43 -0.59
C ILE A 40 -13.05 -6.91 -0.62
N LEU A 41 -12.02 -6.10 -0.87
CA LEU A 41 -12.13 -4.64 -0.96
C LEU A 41 -13.15 -4.22 -2.02
N LYS A 42 -13.16 -4.89 -3.19
CA LYS A 42 -14.17 -4.67 -4.23
C LYS A 42 -15.58 -4.98 -3.74
N LYS A 43 -15.79 -6.11 -3.04
CA LYS A 43 -17.10 -6.48 -2.47
C LYS A 43 -17.59 -5.48 -1.42
N LEU A 44 -16.66 -4.94 -0.62
CA LEU A 44 -16.92 -3.88 0.34
C LEU A 44 -17.11 -2.50 -0.30
N LYS A 45 -17.08 -2.40 -1.64
CA LYS A 45 -17.21 -1.15 -2.41
C LYS A 45 -16.16 -0.09 -1.99
N VAL A 46 -14.96 -0.53 -1.62
CA VAL A 46 -13.82 0.36 -1.38
C VAL A 46 -13.41 0.99 -2.71
N ALA A 47 -13.52 2.32 -2.77
CA ALA A 47 -13.24 3.13 -3.95
C ALA A 47 -12.44 4.37 -3.50
N PRO A 48 -11.10 4.26 -3.40
CA PRO A 48 -10.26 5.40 -3.08
C PRO A 48 -10.17 6.36 -4.28
N ASP A 49 -10.11 7.65 -3.98
CA ASP A 49 -9.82 8.71 -4.96
C ASP A 49 -8.33 8.71 -5.31
N LEU A 50 -7.50 8.33 -4.34
CA LEU A 50 -6.04 8.30 -4.47
C LEU A 50 -5.46 7.03 -3.85
N ILE A 51 -4.58 6.36 -4.59
CA ILE A 51 -3.73 5.29 -4.06
C ILE A 51 -2.29 5.79 -4.01
N ILE A 52 -1.68 5.71 -2.83
CA ILE A 52 -0.26 6.01 -2.61
C ILE A 52 0.44 4.74 -2.12
N SER A 53 1.58 4.41 -2.71
CA SER A 53 2.35 3.21 -2.34
C SER A 53 3.82 3.53 -2.11
N SER A 54 4.42 2.85 -1.14
CA SER A 54 5.88 2.74 -1.09
C SER A 54 6.39 2.15 -2.42
N PRO A 55 7.51 2.66 -2.98
CA PRO A 55 8.07 2.16 -4.23
C PRO A 55 8.76 0.81 -4.08
N ALA A 56 8.99 0.32 -2.86
CA ALA A 56 9.56 -1.01 -2.65
C ALA A 56 8.74 -2.10 -3.36
N ASN A 57 9.41 -3.05 -4.02
CA ASN A 57 8.80 -3.99 -4.97
C ASN A 57 7.57 -4.72 -4.41
N ARG A 58 7.64 -5.15 -3.15
CA ARG A 58 6.52 -5.81 -2.45
C ARG A 58 5.31 -4.90 -2.24
N ALA A 59 5.50 -3.63 -1.91
CA ALA A 59 4.43 -2.66 -1.69
C ALA A 59 3.82 -2.25 -3.02
N ALA A 60 4.66 -1.86 -3.99
CA ALA A 60 4.23 -1.48 -5.33
C ALA A 60 3.45 -2.60 -6.04
N ALA A 61 3.91 -3.86 -5.96
CA ALA A 61 3.18 -5.00 -6.50
C ALA A 61 1.84 -5.22 -5.78
N THR A 62 1.79 -5.06 -4.46
CA THR A 62 0.54 -5.19 -3.70
C THR A 62 -0.47 -4.11 -4.12
N ALA A 63 -0.03 -2.86 -4.24
CA ALA A 63 -0.86 -1.73 -4.67
C ALA A 63 -1.44 -1.96 -6.07
N ARG A 64 -0.60 -2.33 -7.04
CA ARG A 64 -1.03 -2.60 -8.43
C ARG A 64 -2.06 -3.74 -8.50
N ILE A 65 -1.84 -4.82 -7.75
CA ILE A 65 -2.78 -5.95 -7.70
C ILE A 65 -4.14 -5.52 -7.14
N ILE A 66 -4.14 -4.76 -6.03
CA ILE A 66 -5.38 -4.28 -5.41
C ILE A 66 -6.08 -3.29 -6.33
N ALA A 67 -5.35 -2.32 -6.88
CA ALA A 67 -5.85 -1.31 -7.81
C ALA A 67 -6.56 -1.96 -9.00
N ASN A 68 -5.94 -2.96 -9.63
CA ASN A 68 -6.57 -3.72 -10.72
C ASN A 68 -7.89 -4.37 -10.28
N LYS A 69 -7.94 -4.99 -9.09
CA LYS A 69 -9.16 -5.64 -8.58
C LYS A 69 -10.30 -4.66 -8.34
N ILE A 70 -10.01 -3.49 -7.80
CA ILE A 70 -11.01 -2.44 -7.54
C ILE A 70 -11.23 -1.50 -8.73
N ARG A 71 -10.61 -1.78 -9.89
CA ARG A 71 -10.68 -0.98 -11.13
C ARG A 71 -10.16 0.46 -10.97
N TYR A 72 -9.17 0.66 -10.10
CA TYR A 72 -8.43 1.91 -10.02
C TYR A 72 -7.38 1.97 -11.14
N PRO A 73 -7.24 3.10 -11.87
CA PRO A 73 -6.26 3.22 -12.96
C PRO A 73 -4.82 3.11 -12.44
N LEU A 74 -4.03 2.21 -13.02
CA LEU A 74 -2.70 1.86 -12.48
C LEU A 74 -1.70 3.01 -12.59
N GLU A 75 -1.82 3.81 -13.64
CA GLU A 75 -1.03 5.00 -13.93
C GLU A 75 -1.29 6.15 -12.94
N LYS A 76 -2.40 6.11 -12.19
CA LYS A 76 -2.73 7.10 -11.16
C LYS A 76 -2.18 6.75 -9.78
N ILE A 77 -1.57 5.57 -9.61
CA ILE A 77 -0.92 5.21 -8.35
C ILE A 77 0.28 6.14 -8.14
N ARG A 78 0.29 6.88 -7.03
CA ARG A 78 1.43 7.72 -6.64
C ARG A 78 2.41 6.88 -5.84
N TYR A 79 3.70 6.97 -6.18
CA TYR A 79 4.77 6.32 -5.43
C TYR A 79 5.53 7.37 -4.62
N SER A 80 5.83 7.06 -3.36
CA SER A 80 6.54 7.99 -2.46
C SER A 80 7.51 7.23 -1.56
N GLU A 81 8.78 7.64 -1.57
CA GLU A 81 9.82 7.08 -0.71
C GLU A 81 9.56 7.40 0.78
N ASN A 82 8.91 8.53 1.07
CA ASN A 82 8.59 8.95 2.44
C ASN A 82 7.70 7.95 3.19
N ILE A 83 6.97 7.08 2.50
CA ILE A 83 6.13 6.04 3.11
C ILE A 83 6.76 4.64 3.06
N TYR A 84 8.03 4.54 2.65
CA TYR A 84 8.85 3.35 2.88
C TYR A 84 9.33 3.29 4.35
N GLU A 85 9.52 4.44 4.98
CA GLU A 85 10.05 4.55 6.33
C GLU A 85 9.12 3.92 7.38
N PHE A 86 9.73 3.36 8.42
CA PHE A 86 9.06 2.60 9.48
C PHE A 86 8.49 3.49 10.60
N SER A 87 8.45 4.81 10.43
CA SER A 87 7.99 5.78 11.44
C SER A 87 6.52 6.16 11.25
N ALA A 88 5.72 5.98 12.30
CA ALA A 88 4.32 6.41 12.33
C ALA A 88 4.17 7.93 12.16
N ASN A 89 5.04 8.72 12.81
CA ASN A 89 5.00 10.18 12.74
C ASN A 89 5.24 10.68 11.32
N VAL A 90 6.21 10.08 10.62
CA VAL A 90 6.48 10.40 9.21
C VAL A 90 5.25 10.08 8.34
N LEU A 91 4.61 8.93 8.58
CA LEU A 91 3.40 8.54 7.87
C LEU A 91 2.20 9.46 8.15
N ILE A 92 2.02 9.90 9.41
CA ILE A 92 0.97 10.86 9.81
C ILE A 92 1.21 12.19 9.13
N HIS A 93 2.43 12.74 9.23
CA HIS A 93 2.78 14.00 8.58
C HIS A 93 2.59 13.91 7.07
N PHE A 94 3.01 12.81 6.44
CA PHE A 94 2.77 12.59 5.02
C PHE A 94 1.27 12.61 4.67
N ILE A 95 0.43 11.92 5.44
CA ILE A 95 -1.03 11.90 5.22
C ILE A 95 -1.63 13.31 5.37
N GLN A 96 -1.15 14.09 6.33
CA GLN A 96 -1.60 15.48 6.55
C GLN A 96 -1.21 16.44 5.42
N GLN A 97 -0.23 16.09 4.59
CA GLN A 97 0.19 16.89 3.43
C GLN A 97 -0.53 16.49 2.13
N ILE A 98 -1.45 15.51 2.16
CA ILE A 98 -2.22 15.14 0.97
C ILE A 98 -3.26 16.21 0.69
N ASP A 99 -3.34 16.64 -0.58
CA ASP A 99 -4.30 17.64 -1.04
C ASP A 99 -5.74 17.32 -0.61
N ASP A 100 -6.46 18.35 -0.19
CA ASP A 100 -7.83 18.22 0.31
C ASP A 100 -8.86 17.83 -0.76
N ASP A 101 -8.46 17.70 -2.02
CA ASP A 101 -9.31 17.21 -3.11
C ASP A 101 -9.58 15.70 -2.99
N ALA A 102 -8.70 14.95 -2.31
CA ALA A 102 -8.89 13.52 -2.05
C ALA A 102 -9.71 13.32 -0.76
N ASN A 103 -10.85 12.65 -0.86
CA ASN A 103 -11.68 12.32 0.31
C ASN A 103 -11.39 10.92 0.84
N LYS A 104 -10.98 10.00 -0.04
CA LYS A 104 -10.68 8.61 0.27
C LYS A 104 -9.29 8.27 -0.25
N VAL A 105 -8.34 8.07 0.66
CA VAL A 105 -6.96 7.74 0.30
C VAL A 105 -6.66 6.31 0.74
N MET A 106 -6.05 5.52 -0.13
CA MET A 106 -5.46 4.23 0.22
C MET A 106 -3.94 4.35 0.28
N VAL A 107 -3.35 4.00 1.43
CA VAL A 107 -1.91 4.02 1.65
C VAL A 107 -1.40 2.58 1.76
N VAL A 108 -0.50 2.20 0.85
CA VAL A 108 0.14 0.88 0.80
C VAL A 108 1.58 0.97 1.29
N SER A 109 1.84 0.53 2.53
CA SER A 109 3.11 0.75 3.23
C SER A 109 3.52 -0.48 4.09
N HIS A 110 4.35 -0.26 5.11
CA HIS A 110 5.07 -1.25 5.89
C HIS A 110 4.70 -1.17 7.38
N ASN A 111 4.95 -2.27 8.09
CA ASN A 111 5.01 -2.26 9.55
C ASN A 111 6.46 -2.00 9.99
N PRO A 112 6.70 -1.38 11.17
CA PRO A 112 5.71 -1.05 12.21
C PRO A 112 4.83 0.18 11.96
N ALA A 113 5.24 1.16 11.14
CA ALA A 113 4.52 2.43 10.92
C ALA A 113 2.99 2.33 10.82
N LEU A 114 2.46 1.40 10.00
CA LEU A 114 1.01 1.23 9.84
C LEU A 114 0.30 0.73 11.10
N THR A 115 0.95 -0.14 11.87
CA THR A 115 0.42 -0.65 13.13
C THR A 115 0.44 0.43 14.20
N ASP A 116 1.52 1.19 14.27
CA ASP A 116 1.68 2.26 15.25
C ASP A 116 0.74 3.44 14.98
N LEU A 117 0.44 3.74 13.70
CA LEU A 117 -0.54 4.77 13.33
C LEU A 117 -1.98 4.38 13.71
N ALA A 118 -2.30 3.09 13.68
CA ALA A 118 -3.67 2.59 13.83
C ALA A 118 -4.10 2.32 15.28
N ASN A 119 -3.17 2.36 16.24
CA ASN A 119 -3.40 2.12 17.67
C ASN A 119 -3.25 3.42 18.47
#